data_AF-A0A7X8EL17-F1
#
_entry.id   AF-A0A7X8EL17-F1
#
_cell.length_a   1.000
_cell.length_b   1.000
_cell.length_c   1.000
_cell.angle_alpha   90.00
_cell.angle_beta   90.00
_cell.angle_gamma   90.00
#
_symmetry.space_group_name_H-M   'P 1'
#
loop_
_entity.id
_entity.type
_entity.pdbx_description
1 polymer ?
#
loop_
_entity_poly.entity_id
_entity_poly.type
_entity_poly.pdbx_seq_one_letter_code
_entity_poly.pdbx_strand_id
1 'polypeptide(L)'
;MFGGKKSAILAAGVIFAILSAGAAFAVTHITMGTAGVGGMNYPVGMAMAKIWNANVKDVKAVAIATAGAVQNIDMIRTEDIEVAVCRANEAYRAFNGIEKYEGKPHSWLRALT
;
A
#
# COMPACT_ATOMS: atom_id res chain seq x y z
N MET A 1 -20.05 38.60 38.34
CA MET A 1 -19.31 37.46 38.94
C MET A 1 -19.73 36.08 38.38
N PHE A 2 -19.99 35.91 37.06
CA PHE A 2 -20.44 34.61 36.50
C PHE A 2 -19.54 34.03 35.37
N GLY A 3 -18.41 34.65 35.04
CA GLY A 3 -17.55 34.24 33.91
C GLY A 3 -16.64 33.04 34.17
N GLY A 4 -16.05 32.94 35.37
CA GLY A 4 -15.00 31.94 35.66
C GLY A 4 -15.50 30.48 35.67
N LYS A 5 -16.73 30.23 36.16
CA LYS A 5 -17.31 28.88 36.18
C LYS A 5 -17.66 28.38 34.78
N LYS A 6 -18.12 29.27 33.88
CA LYS A 6 -18.43 28.94 32.49
C LYS A 6 -17.15 28.61 31.70
N SER A 7 -16.09 29.38 31.88
CA SER A 7 -14.78 29.10 31.28
C SER A 7 -14.15 27.80 31.79
N ALA A 8 -14.31 27.48 33.08
CA ALA A 8 -13.81 26.22 33.64
C ALA A 8 -14.55 24.99 33.09
N ILE A 9 -15.88 25.08 32.93
CA ILE A 9 -16.69 24.00 32.33
C ILE A 9 -16.34 23.80 30.85
N LEU A 10 -16.14 24.90 30.11
CA LEU A 10 -15.67 24.85 28.72
C LEU A 10 -14.29 24.20 28.59
N ALA A 11 -13.34 24.57 29.44
CA ALA A 11 -11.99 23.98 29.44
C ALA A 11 -12.02 22.48 29.77
N ALA A 12 -12.82 22.07 30.76
CA ALA A 12 -13.00 20.66 31.11
C ALA A 12 -13.65 19.86 29.98
N GLY A 13 -14.63 20.44 29.28
CA GLY A 13 -15.27 19.82 28.11
C GLY A 13 -14.32 19.60 26.94
N VAL A 14 -13.43 20.55 26.67
CA VAL A 14 -12.41 20.42 25.61
C VAL A 14 -11.37 19.35 25.97
N ILE A 15 -10.91 19.31 27.21
CA ILE A 15 -9.96 18.29 27.68
C ILE A 15 -10.59 16.89 27.60
N PHE A 16 -11.86 16.74 28.01
CA PHE A 16 -12.58 15.48 27.88
C PHE A 16 -12.75 15.05 26.42
N ALA A 17 -13.05 15.98 25.51
CA ALA A 17 -13.17 15.70 24.07
C ALA A 17 -11.85 15.22 23.45
N ILE A 18 -10.71 15.80 23.84
CA ILE A 18 -9.38 15.37 23.38
C ILE A 18 -9.02 13.99 23.95
N LEU A 19 -9.35 13.73 25.22
CA LEU A 19 -9.09 12.44 25.87
C LEU A 19 -10.02 11.31 25.40
N SER A 20 -11.19 11.66 24.83
CA SER A 20 -12.17 10.69 24.30
C SER A 20 -12.05 10.47 22.79
N ALA A 21 -11.18 11.21 22.10
CA ALA A 21 -10.78 10.91 20.73
C ALA A 21 -9.95 9.61 20.73
N GLY A 22 -10.62 8.47 20.52
CA GLY A 22 -9.95 7.19 20.32
C GLY A 22 -9.01 7.24 19.11
N ALA A 23 -7.91 6.49 19.16
CA ALA A 23 -7.00 6.38 18.02
C ALA A 23 -7.74 5.74 16.84
N ALA A 24 -8.02 6.54 15.81
CA ALA A 24 -8.47 6.03 14.52
C ALA A 24 -7.25 5.42 13.83
N PHE A 25 -7.17 4.09 13.77
CA PHE A 25 -6.15 3.40 12.99
C PHE A 25 -6.51 3.52 11.50
N ALA A 26 -5.62 4.13 10.72
CA ALA A 26 -5.82 4.30 9.29
C ALA A 26 -5.73 2.95 8.58
N VAL A 27 -6.70 2.67 7.71
CA VAL A 27 -6.69 1.48 6.85
C VAL A 27 -5.60 1.65 5.79
N THR A 28 -4.69 0.68 5.71
CA THR A 28 -3.69 0.60 4.64
C THR A 28 -4.31 -0.08 3.43
N HIS A 29 -4.28 0.61 2.29
CA HIS A 29 -4.76 0.06 1.02
C HIS A 29 -3.59 -0.52 0.25
N ILE A 30 -3.79 -1.72 -0.31
CA ILE A 30 -2.77 -2.43 -1.09
C ILE A 30 -3.37 -2.81 -2.43
N THR A 31 -2.84 -2.24 -3.50
CA THR A 31 -3.11 -2.63 -4.88
C THR A 31 -1.97 -3.50 -5.36
N MET A 32 -2.28 -4.73 -5.76
CA MET A 32 -1.31 -5.71 -6.26
C MET A 32 -1.36 -5.81 -7.78
N GLY A 33 -0.28 -5.42 -8.45
CA GLY A 33 -0.09 -5.67 -9.89
C GLY A 33 0.19 -7.14 -10.18
N THR A 34 -0.43 -7.71 -11.20
CA THR A 34 -0.30 -9.16 -11.50
C THR A 34 0.10 -9.43 -12.96
N ALA A 35 -0.84 -9.90 -13.78
CA ALA A 35 -0.74 -10.14 -15.22
C ALA A 35 -2.15 -9.97 -15.82
N GLY A 36 -2.32 -10.22 -17.12
CA GLY A 36 -3.64 -10.17 -17.75
C GLY A 36 -4.60 -11.17 -17.10
N VAL A 37 -5.91 -10.95 -17.24
CA VAL A 37 -6.95 -11.77 -16.59
C VAL A 37 -6.83 -13.27 -16.89
N GLY A 38 -6.35 -13.64 -18.09
CA GLY A 38 -6.08 -15.03 -18.48
C GLY A 38 -4.70 -15.57 -18.07
N GLY A 39 -3.85 -14.76 -17.45
CA GLY A 39 -2.51 -15.15 -17.01
C GLY A 39 -2.52 -15.79 -15.62
N MET A 40 -1.60 -16.71 -15.36
CA MET A 40 -1.49 -17.46 -14.11
C MET A 40 -1.39 -16.57 -12.86
N ASN A 41 -0.75 -15.40 -12.96
CA ASN A 41 -0.50 -14.54 -11.81
C ASN A 41 -1.75 -13.77 -11.35
N TYR A 42 -2.77 -13.60 -12.21
CA TYR A 42 -4.01 -12.91 -11.84
C TYR A 42 -4.78 -13.65 -10.73
N PRO A 43 -5.14 -14.95 -10.87
CA PRO A 43 -5.79 -15.68 -9.80
C PRO A 43 -4.91 -15.84 -8.54
N VAL A 44 -3.57 -15.92 -8.70
CA VAL A 44 -2.65 -15.94 -7.56
C VAL A 44 -2.74 -14.64 -6.75
N GLY A 45 -2.72 -13.48 -7.42
CA GLY A 45 -2.88 -12.19 -6.74
C GLY A 45 -4.25 -12.04 -6.08
N MET A 46 -5.33 -12.52 -6.71
CA MET A 46 -6.67 -12.52 -6.11
C MET A 46 -6.72 -13.38 -4.84
N ALA A 47 -6.08 -14.55 -4.85
CA ALA A 47 -5.97 -15.40 -3.68
C ALA A 47 -5.15 -14.73 -2.56
N MET A 48 -4.05 -14.06 -2.91
CA MET A 48 -3.21 -13.32 -1.96
C MET A 48 -3.99 -12.15 -1.32
N ALA A 49 -4.66 -11.33 -2.12
CA ALA A 49 -5.51 -10.25 -1.63
C ALA A 49 -6.61 -10.77 -0.69
N LYS A 50 -7.23 -11.92 -1.02
CA LYS A 50 -8.20 -12.58 -0.12
C LYS A 50 -7.58 -12.98 1.22
N ILE A 51 -6.38 -13.56 1.21
CA ILE A 51 -5.65 -13.95 2.43
C ILE A 51 -5.32 -12.72 3.28
N TRP A 52 -4.78 -11.65 2.69
CA TRP A 52 -4.44 -10.43 3.42
C TRP A 52 -5.66 -9.76 4.03
N ASN A 53 -6.75 -9.62 3.26
CA ASN A 53 -8.01 -9.06 3.76
C ASN A 53 -8.60 -9.85 4.94
N ALA A 54 -8.37 -11.16 5.00
CA ALA A 54 -8.89 -12.02 6.05
C ALA A 54 -8.00 -12.10 7.30
N ASN A 55 -6.69 -11.86 7.15
CA ASN A 55 -5.72 -12.18 8.20
C ASN A 55 -4.87 -10.99 8.66
N VAL A 56 -4.84 -9.89 7.91
CA VAL A 56 -4.06 -8.71 8.28
C VAL A 56 -5.01 -7.61 8.72
N LYS A 57 -4.94 -7.25 10.01
CA LYS A 57 -5.75 -6.19 10.58
C LYS A 57 -5.43 -4.86 9.89
N ASP A 58 -6.47 -4.05 9.69
CA ASP A 58 -6.36 -2.68 9.14
C ASP A 58 -5.74 -2.63 7.72
N VAL A 59 -5.82 -3.73 6.96
CA VAL A 59 -5.44 -3.80 5.54
C VAL A 59 -6.66 -4.04 4.67
N LYS A 60 -6.69 -3.35 3.52
CA LYS A 60 -7.60 -3.62 2.41
C LYS A 60 -6.81 -3.83 1.13
N ALA A 61 -6.80 -5.06 0.64
CA ALA A 61 -6.03 -5.46 -0.53
C ALA A 61 -6.93 -5.76 -1.74
N VAL A 62 -6.48 -5.35 -2.92
CA VAL A 62 -7.05 -5.72 -4.21
C VAL A 62 -5.94 -6.18 -5.15
N ALA A 63 -6.25 -7.08 -6.07
CA ALA A 63 -5.34 -7.42 -7.17
C ALA A 63 -5.91 -6.91 -8.49
N ILE A 64 -5.05 -6.37 -9.34
CA ILE A 64 -5.42 -5.79 -10.63
C ILE A 64 -4.72 -6.50 -11.77
N ALA A 65 -5.39 -6.56 -12.92
CA ALA A 65 -4.81 -7.08 -14.14
C ALA A 65 -3.83 -6.06 -14.74
N THR A 66 -2.69 -6.53 -15.23
CA THR A 66 -1.64 -5.70 -15.85
C THR A 66 -1.05 -6.39 -17.07
N ALA A 67 -0.17 -5.70 -17.80
CA ALA A 67 0.66 -6.25 -18.88
C ALA A 67 1.88 -7.04 -18.34
N GLY A 68 1.99 -7.24 -17.02
CA GLY A 68 3.03 -8.05 -16.39
C GLY A 68 4.22 -7.26 -15.84
N ALA A 69 5.32 -7.97 -15.56
CA ALA A 69 6.44 -7.51 -14.72
C ALA A 69 7.02 -6.14 -15.09
N VAL A 70 7.20 -5.85 -16.38
CA VAL A 70 7.77 -4.59 -16.87
C VAL A 70 6.87 -3.40 -16.51
N GLN A 71 5.55 -3.53 -16.72
CA GLN A 71 4.58 -2.51 -16.32
C GLN A 71 4.45 -2.44 -14.80
N ASN A 72 4.46 -3.58 -14.12
CA ASN A 72 4.36 -3.64 -12.66
C ASN A 72 5.50 -2.85 -11.99
N ILE A 73 6.73 -2.99 -12.45
CA ILE A 73 7.87 -2.22 -11.92
C ILE A 73 7.65 -0.71 -12.16
N ASP A 74 7.15 -0.33 -13.33
CA ASP A 74 6.87 1.08 -13.62
C ASP A 74 5.75 1.63 -12.72
N MET A 75 4.72 0.85 -12.44
CA MET A 75 3.61 1.23 -11.55
C MET A 75 4.04 1.32 -10.07
N ILE A 76 4.97 0.49 -9.62
CA ILE A 76 5.57 0.65 -8.27
C ILE A 76 6.39 1.95 -8.25
N ARG A 77 7.14 2.24 -9.32
CA ARG A 77 7.94 3.48 -9.42
C ARG A 77 7.09 4.75 -9.41
N THR A 78 5.89 4.71 -9.98
CA THR A 78 4.92 5.82 -9.99
C THR A 78 4.00 5.83 -8.78
N GLU A 79 4.18 4.90 -7.83
CA GLU A 79 3.34 4.76 -6.63
C GLU A 79 1.85 4.48 -6.95
N ASP A 80 1.56 3.93 -8.14
CA ASP A 80 0.20 3.52 -8.52
C ASP A 80 -0.20 2.19 -7.87
N ILE A 81 0.78 1.38 -7.45
CA ILE A 81 0.60 0.11 -6.75
C ILE A 81 1.67 -0.07 -5.67
N GLU A 82 1.32 -0.75 -4.58
CA GLU A 82 2.23 -1.01 -3.46
C GLU A 82 3.09 -2.26 -3.67
N VAL A 83 2.55 -3.28 -4.35
CA VAL A 83 3.21 -4.58 -4.54
C VAL A 83 2.85 -5.17 -5.90
N ALA A 84 3.68 -6.10 -6.39
CA ALA A 84 3.35 -6.81 -7.62
C ALA A 84 4.03 -8.17 -7.74
N VAL A 85 3.47 -9.01 -8.62
CA VAL A 85 4.20 -10.17 -9.14
C VAL A 85 5.21 -9.69 -10.18
N CYS A 86 6.47 -10.09 -10.01
CA CYS A 86 7.54 -9.75 -10.93
C CYS A 86 8.38 -10.99 -11.25
N ARG A 87 8.83 -11.12 -12.50
CA ARG A 87 9.82 -12.14 -12.85
C ARG A 87 11.19 -11.72 -12.31
N ALA A 88 11.96 -12.66 -11.79
CA ALA A 88 13.25 -12.38 -11.15
C ALA A 88 14.24 -11.66 -12.08
N ASN A 89 14.26 -12.02 -13.37
CA ASN A 89 15.13 -11.39 -14.36
C ASN A 89 14.78 -9.90 -14.58
N GLU A 90 13.48 -9.54 -14.60
CA GLU A 90 13.07 -8.13 -14.76
C GLU A 90 13.36 -7.31 -13.51
N ALA A 91 13.16 -7.90 -12.32
CA ALA A 91 13.54 -7.26 -11.06
C ALA A 91 15.06 -7.02 -11.00
N TYR A 92 15.86 -8.00 -11.43
CA TYR A 92 17.32 -7.88 -11.48
C TYR A 92 17.76 -6.76 -12.45
N ARG A 93 17.17 -6.71 -13.65
CA ARG A 93 17.47 -5.66 -14.63
C ARG A 93 17.10 -4.28 -14.12
N ALA A 94 15.93 -4.15 -13.49
CA ALA A 94 15.49 -2.89 -12.90
C ALA A 94 16.42 -2.43 -11.76
N PHE A 95 16.74 -3.33 -10.83
CA PHE A 95 17.58 -3.02 -9.68
C PHE A 95 18.97 -2.54 -10.10
N ASN A 96 19.57 -3.19 -11.12
CA ASN A 96 20.92 -2.89 -11.58
C ASN A 96 21.00 -1.87 -12.73
N GLY A 97 19.86 -1.38 -13.22
CA GLY A 97 19.84 -0.41 -14.33
C GLY A 97 20.34 -1.00 -15.66
N ILE A 98 19.82 -2.17 -16.05
CA ILE A 98 20.18 -2.91 -17.27
C ILE A 98 19.04 -2.81 -18.30
N GLU A 99 19.39 -2.83 -19.60
CA GLU A 99 18.44 -2.73 -20.72
C GLU A 99 17.57 -1.46 -20.62
N LYS A 100 16.24 -1.57 -20.52
CA LYS A 100 15.36 -0.40 -20.49
C LYS A 100 15.58 0.53 -19.29
N TYR A 101 16.31 0.06 -18.28
CA TYR A 101 16.61 0.79 -17.05
C TYR A 101 18.02 1.40 -17.03
N GLU A 102 18.74 1.40 -18.17
CA GLU A 102 20.07 1.99 -18.29
C GLU A 102 20.12 3.45 -17.79
N GLY A 103 21.11 3.73 -16.94
CA GLY A 103 21.28 5.03 -16.28
C GLY A 103 20.22 5.37 -15.22
N LYS A 104 19.25 4.49 -14.98
CA LYS A 104 18.12 4.70 -14.05
C LYS A 104 17.85 3.46 -13.18
N PRO A 105 18.83 2.96 -12.40
CA PRO A 105 18.62 1.81 -11.53
C PRO A 105 17.53 2.06 -10.48
N HIS A 106 16.71 1.06 -10.21
CA HIS A 106 15.69 1.06 -9.16
C HIS A 106 16.22 0.32 -7.92
N SER A 107 17.29 0.84 -7.31
CA SER A 107 17.96 0.24 -6.14
C SER A 107 17.09 0.19 -4.87
N TRP A 108 15.96 0.89 -4.87
CA TRP A 108 14.92 0.82 -3.83
C TRP A 108 14.03 -0.42 -3.95
N LEU A 109 14.03 -1.13 -5.09
CA LEU A 109 13.21 -2.32 -5.29
C LEU A 109 13.57 -3.40 -4.27
N ARG A 110 12.55 -4.03 -3.68
CA ARG A 110 12.70 -5.17 -2.76
C ARG A 110 11.84 -6.31 -3.27
N ALA A 111 12.35 -7.53 -3.19
CA ALA A 111 11.67 -8.74 -3.65
C ALA A 111 11.61 -9.76 -2.51
N LEU A 112 10.49 -10.48 -2.47
CA LEU A 112 10.32 -11.70 -1.69
C LEU A 112 10.17 -12.83 -2.70
N THR A 113 11.02 -13.85 -2.62
CA THR A 113 11.07 -14.98 -3.56
C THR A 113 10.56 -16.25 -2.94
#